data_AF-A0AAW1S154-F1
#
_entry.id   AF-A0AAW1S154-F1
#
_cell.length_a   1.000
_cell.length_b   1.000
_cell.length_c   1.000
_cell.angle_alpha   90.00
_cell.angle_beta   90.00
_cell.angle_gamma   90.00
#
_symmetry.space_group_name_H-M   'P 1'
#
loop_
_entity.id
_entity.type
_entity.pdbx_description
1 polymer ?
#
loop_
_entity_poly.entity_id
_entity_poly.type
_entity_poly.pdbx_seq_one_letter_code
_entity_poly.pdbx_strand_id
1 'polypeptide(L)'
;MGTQSATAGMLPPSDSDEDDEPVPAKKAGQPATAGMLPPSSSDEDDSSSEEEDEEKPKPRTLQPAVVSSKPKKGEEEIDPEQARKDLERLELTRKKREDDRLKRIRDEGWDRFAPVTDTNKPPDLVPADHPSRKEAA
;
A
#
# COMPACT_ATOMS: atom_id res chain seq x y z
N MET A 1 -41.27 -6.60 -6.18
CA MET A 1 -40.07 -6.66 -7.04
C MET A 1 -39.26 -5.40 -6.76
N GLY A 2 -38.17 -5.53 -5.99
CA GLY A 2 -37.35 -4.39 -5.56
C GLY A 2 -36.32 -4.06 -6.64
N THR A 3 -36.35 -2.83 -7.14
CA THR A 3 -35.35 -2.29 -8.07
C THR A 3 -34.06 -2.02 -7.29
N GLN A 4 -33.02 -2.79 -7.59
CA GLN A 4 -31.69 -2.64 -7.01
C GLN A 4 -31.00 -1.44 -7.66
N SER A 5 -30.60 -0.44 -6.86
CA SER A 5 -29.93 0.77 -7.30
C SER A 5 -28.53 0.43 -7.83
N ALA A 6 -28.36 0.41 -9.16
CA ALA A 6 -27.10 0.09 -9.84
C ALA A 6 -25.98 1.15 -9.69
N THR A 7 -26.17 2.15 -8.81
CA THR A 7 -25.28 3.31 -8.64
C THR A 7 -24.51 3.31 -7.33
N ALA A 8 -24.77 2.33 -6.43
CA ALA A 8 -24.01 2.20 -5.19
C ALA A 8 -22.63 1.59 -5.48
N GLY A 9 -21.66 2.45 -5.81
CA GLY A 9 -20.25 2.06 -6.01
C GLY A 9 -19.55 2.69 -7.21
N MET A 10 -20.26 3.44 -8.06
CA MET A 10 -19.61 4.22 -9.12
C MET A 10 -19.30 5.62 -8.59
N LEU A 11 -18.01 5.90 -8.40
CA LEU A 11 -17.51 7.25 -8.13
C LEU A 11 -18.07 8.21 -9.21
N PRO A 12 -18.44 9.45 -8.85
CA PRO A 12 -18.89 10.42 -9.85
C PRO A 12 -17.74 10.68 -10.83
N PRO A 13 -18.00 10.73 -12.15
CA PRO A 13 -17.01 11.28 -13.07
C PRO A 13 -16.77 12.73 -12.64
N SER A 14 -15.52 13.08 -12.37
CA SER A 14 -15.13 14.46 -12.14
C SER A 14 -15.64 15.31 -13.30
N ASP A 15 -16.45 16.31 -12.95
CA ASP A 15 -16.93 17.36 -13.83
C ASP A 15 -15.72 18.15 -14.38
N SER A 16 -15.79 18.42 -15.68
CA SER A 16 -14.76 19.01 -16.54
C SER A 16 -14.26 20.39 -16.10
N ASP A 17 -12.96 20.62 -16.26
CA ASP A 17 -12.42 21.95 -16.59
C ASP A 17 -11.72 21.82 -17.96
N GLU A 18 -11.94 22.84 -18.78
CA GLU A 18 -11.86 22.89 -20.24
C GLU A 18 -10.44 23.28 -20.72
N ASP A 19 -9.75 22.43 -21.50
CA ASP A 19 -8.80 22.86 -22.54
C ASP A 19 -8.43 21.68 -23.50
N ASP A 20 -8.83 21.85 -24.76
CA ASP A 20 -8.20 21.49 -26.03
C ASP A 20 -7.27 20.24 -26.14
N GLU A 21 -7.76 19.20 -26.85
CA GLU A 21 -7.06 18.28 -27.78
C GLU A 21 -7.54 16.79 -27.66
N PRO A 22 -7.85 16.09 -28.76
CA PRO A 22 -8.28 14.69 -28.73
C PRO A 22 -7.07 13.74 -28.56
N VAL A 23 -6.64 13.49 -27.32
CA VAL A 23 -5.73 12.38 -27.04
C VAL A 23 -6.48 11.04 -27.12
N PRO A 24 -6.08 10.08 -27.98
CA PRO A 24 -6.75 8.78 -28.01
C PRO A 24 -6.50 8.08 -26.69
N ALA A 25 -7.58 7.76 -25.98
CA ALA A 25 -7.59 6.98 -24.75
C ALA A 25 -6.95 5.61 -24.96
N LYS A 26 -5.63 5.53 -24.79
CA LYS A 26 -4.94 4.25 -24.62
C LYS A 26 -5.30 3.75 -23.24
N LYS A 27 -6.34 2.92 -23.18
CA LYS A 27 -6.58 1.99 -22.09
C LYS A 27 -5.29 1.20 -21.88
N ALA A 28 -4.45 1.64 -20.95
CA ALA A 28 -3.33 0.86 -20.45
C ALA A 28 -3.93 -0.26 -19.57
N GLY A 29 -4.55 -1.23 -20.23
CA GLY A 29 -4.95 -2.48 -19.60
C GLY A 29 -3.72 -3.19 -19.07
N GLN A 30 -3.89 -3.91 -17.97
CA GLN A 30 -2.86 -4.81 -17.46
C GLN A 30 -2.35 -5.72 -18.61
N PRO A 31 -1.06 -6.09 -18.62
CA PRO A 31 -0.57 -7.00 -19.64
C PRO A 31 -1.41 -8.27 -19.62
N ALA A 32 -1.70 -8.84 -20.79
CA ALA A 32 -2.51 -10.06 -20.93
C ALA A 32 -1.95 -11.27 -20.13
N THR A 33 -0.72 -11.15 -19.64
CA THR A 33 -0.01 -12.13 -18.83
C THR A 33 -0.16 -11.90 -17.32
N ALA A 34 -0.81 -10.82 -16.89
CA ALA A 34 -1.08 -10.56 -15.48
C ALA A 34 -2.03 -11.64 -14.94
N GLY A 35 -1.51 -12.50 -14.07
CA GLY A 35 -2.28 -13.59 -13.45
C GLY A 35 -2.15 -14.96 -14.14
N MET A 36 -1.37 -15.08 -15.22
CA MET A 36 -1.05 -16.40 -15.75
C MET A 36 0.06 -17.03 -14.89
N LEU A 37 -0.30 -18.09 -14.16
CA LEU A 37 0.68 -18.96 -13.50
C LEU A 37 1.61 -19.59 -14.55
N PRO A 38 2.90 -19.79 -14.24
CA PRO A 38 3.79 -20.50 -15.16
C PRO A 38 3.24 -21.92 -15.41
N PRO A 39 3.38 -22.47 -16.63
CA PRO A 39 2.99 -23.84 -16.88
C PRO A 39 3.79 -24.74 -15.92
N SER A 40 3.08 -25.54 -15.13
CA SER A 40 3.70 -26.56 -14.29
C SER A 40 4.39 -27.58 -15.22
N SER A 41 5.71 -27.50 -15.34
CA SER A 41 6.51 -28.61 -15.84
C SER A 41 6.56 -29.65 -14.72
N SER A 42 5.70 -30.66 -14.85
CA SER A 42 5.80 -31.91 -14.11
C SER A 42 7.05 -32.68 -14.55
N ASP A 43 7.53 -33.54 -13.66
CA ASP A 43 8.51 -34.64 -13.84
C ASP A 43 9.99 -34.30 -13.60
N GLU A 44 10.48 -34.55 -12.37
CA GLU A 44 11.39 -35.67 -12.06
C GLU A 44 11.75 -35.72 -10.55
N ASP A 45 11.58 -36.91 -9.98
CA ASP A 45 12.37 -37.57 -8.93
C ASP A 45 12.28 -37.16 -7.43
N ASP A 46 11.59 -38.04 -6.69
CA ASP A 46 12.14 -38.83 -5.57
C ASP A 46 11.81 -38.49 -4.09
N SER A 47 11.43 -39.59 -3.41
CA SER A 47 11.32 -39.85 -1.98
C SER A 47 10.21 -39.19 -1.18
N SER A 48 9.06 -39.85 -1.28
CA SER A 48 8.14 -40.10 -0.17
C SER A 48 8.89 -40.58 1.09
N SER A 49 8.84 -39.81 2.17
CA SER A 49 9.05 -40.32 3.53
C SER A 49 7.88 -39.86 4.38
N GLU A 50 6.89 -40.75 4.52
CA GLU A 50 5.86 -40.67 5.55
C GLU A 50 6.52 -40.84 6.92
N GLU A 51 6.39 -39.85 7.79
CA GLU A 51 6.34 -40.08 9.23
C GLU A 51 5.10 -39.34 9.73
N GLU A 52 4.05 -40.10 10.02
CA GLU A 52 2.95 -39.70 10.89
C GLU A 52 3.53 -39.39 12.29
N ASP A 53 3.37 -38.16 12.77
CA ASP A 53 3.33 -37.91 14.21
C ASP A 53 2.22 -36.90 14.52
N GLU A 54 1.15 -37.44 15.10
CA GLU A 54 -0.01 -36.72 15.59
C GLU A 54 0.36 -35.85 16.81
N GLU A 55 0.85 -34.64 16.60
CA GLU A 55 0.91 -33.65 17.69
C GLU A 55 0.38 -32.27 17.28
N LYS A 56 -0.90 -32.05 17.60
CA LYS A 56 -1.59 -30.78 17.95
C LYS A 56 -1.22 -29.54 17.12
N PRO A 57 -2.18 -28.81 16.51
CA PRO A 57 -1.87 -27.56 15.82
C PRO A 57 -1.38 -26.51 16.83
N LYS A 58 -0.07 -26.43 17.04
CA LYS A 58 0.58 -25.32 17.72
C LYS A 58 0.20 -24.07 16.92
N PRO A 59 -0.32 -23.00 17.56
CA PRO A 59 -0.59 -21.76 16.84
C PRO A 59 0.73 -21.36 16.20
N ARG A 60 0.74 -21.35 14.86
CA ARG A 60 1.89 -20.94 14.06
C ARG A 60 2.19 -19.51 14.45
N THR A 61 3.14 -19.35 15.37
CA THR A 61 3.69 -18.04 15.70
C THR A 61 4.13 -17.47 14.37
N LEU A 62 3.61 -16.28 14.04
CA LEU A 62 4.09 -15.52 12.90
C LEU A 62 5.52 -15.17 13.23
N GLN A 63 6.45 -16.09 12.88
CA GLN A 63 7.86 -15.77 12.93
C GLN A 63 8.01 -14.53 12.04
N PRO A 64 8.73 -13.50 12.49
CA PRO A 64 9.09 -12.41 11.61
C PRO A 64 9.72 -13.09 10.39
N ALA A 65 9.18 -12.82 9.21
CA ALA A 65 9.67 -13.41 7.98
C ALA A 65 11.19 -13.30 8.02
N VAL A 66 11.86 -14.44 8.17
CA VAL A 66 13.30 -14.56 8.03
C VAL A 66 13.58 -13.81 6.75
N VAL A 67 14.22 -12.65 6.88
CA VAL A 67 14.77 -11.89 5.78
C VAL A 67 15.61 -12.91 5.07
N SER A 68 15.07 -13.46 3.98
CA SER A 68 15.84 -14.36 3.14
C SER A 68 17.01 -13.49 2.73
N SER A 69 18.17 -13.83 3.29
CA SER A 69 19.43 -13.29 2.89
C SER A 69 19.57 -13.70 1.45
N LYS A 70 18.97 -12.91 0.55
CA LYS A 70 19.29 -12.93 -0.86
C LYS A 70 20.81 -12.95 -0.87
N PRO A 71 21.46 -13.91 -1.56
CA PRO A 71 22.90 -13.88 -1.69
C PRO A 71 23.25 -12.46 -2.11
N LYS A 72 24.24 -11.87 -1.44
CA LYS A 72 24.80 -10.57 -1.82
C LYS A 72 25.07 -10.67 -3.31
N LYS A 73 24.15 -10.19 -4.15
CA LYS A 73 24.48 -9.80 -5.51
C LYS A 73 25.62 -8.84 -5.27
N GLY A 74 26.74 -9.19 -5.88
CA GLY A 74 28.05 -8.66 -5.53
C GLY A 74 28.05 -7.15 -5.52
N GLU A 75 29.20 -6.61 -5.17
CA GLU A 75 29.61 -5.25 -5.49
C GLU A 75 29.63 -5.06 -7.02
N GLU A 76 28.50 -5.26 -7.70
CA GLU A 76 28.20 -4.75 -9.01
C GLU A 76 28.15 -3.25 -8.77
N GLU A 77 29.29 -2.62 -9.04
CA GLU A 77 29.49 -1.17 -9.07
C GLU A 77 28.18 -0.54 -9.52
N ILE A 78 27.42 0.02 -8.58
CA ILE A 78 26.18 0.71 -8.92
C ILE A 78 26.63 1.82 -9.85
N ASP A 79 26.34 1.66 -11.14
CA ASP A 79 26.68 2.64 -12.17
C ASP A 79 26.29 4.03 -11.62
N PRO A 80 27.24 4.97 -11.48
CA PRO A 80 26.98 6.26 -10.85
C PRO A 80 25.83 7.02 -11.51
N GLU A 81 25.51 6.71 -12.77
CA GLU A 81 24.34 7.25 -13.45
C GLU A 81 23.02 6.63 -12.98
N GLN A 82 23.01 5.33 -12.68
CA GLN A 82 21.83 4.65 -12.15
C GLN A 82 21.53 5.09 -10.72
N ALA A 83 22.55 5.28 -9.89
CA ALA A 83 22.39 5.83 -8.54
C ALA A 83 21.73 7.22 -8.54
N ARG A 84 22.08 8.07 -9.51
CA ARG A 84 21.46 9.40 -9.68
C ARG A 84 19.99 9.31 -10.07
N LYS A 85 19.65 8.44 -11.04
CA LYS A 85 18.26 8.20 -11.47
C LYS A 85 17.41 7.64 -10.33
N ASP A 86 17.97 6.75 -9.53
CA ASP A 86 17.26 6.18 -8.38
C ASP A 86 17.03 7.22 -7.28
N LEU A 87 18.00 8.11 -7.02
CA LEU A 87 17.81 9.25 -6.12
C LEU A 87 16.72 10.21 -6.61
N GLU A 88 16.75 10.58 -7.89
CA GLU A 88 15.74 11.45 -8.50
C GLU A 88 14.33 10.81 -8.39
N ARG A 89 14.22 9.51 -8.64
CA ARG A 89 12.97 8.76 -8.49
C ARG A 89 12.48 8.75 -7.04
N LEU A 90 13.39 8.58 -6.08
CA LEU A 90 13.08 8.61 -4.66
C LEU A 90 12.62 10.01 -4.22
N GLU A 91 13.26 11.07 -4.71
CA GLU A 91 12.84 12.46 -4.47
C GLU A 91 11.45 12.73 -5.04
N LEU A 92 11.16 12.28 -6.26
CA LEU A 92 9.86 12.45 -6.89
C LEU A 92 8.76 11.70 -6.12
N THR A 93 9.07 10.50 -5.64
CA THR A 93 8.15 9.71 -4.79
C THR A 93 7.92 10.40 -3.45
N ARG A 94 8.97 10.93 -2.84
CA ARG A 94 8.89 11.66 -1.58
C ARG A 94 8.03 12.91 -1.72
N LYS A 95 8.28 13.72 -2.76
CA LYS A 95 7.49 14.91 -3.07
C LYS A 95 6.02 14.58 -3.26
N LYS A 96 5.68 13.55 -4.05
CA LYS A 96 4.29 13.14 -4.25
C LYS A 96 3.60 12.77 -2.95
N ARG A 97 4.29 12.03 -2.07
CA ARG A 97 3.74 11.67 -0.74
C ARG A 97 3.57 12.89 0.17
N GLU A 98 4.50 13.83 0.12
CA GLU A 98 4.41 15.10 0.85
C GLU A 98 3.26 15.96 0.32
N ASP A 99 3.08 16.07 -0.99
CA ASP A 99 1.96 16.80 -1.60
C ASP A 99 0.60 16.17 -1.21
N ASP A 100 0.48 14.84 -1.28
CA ASP A 100 -0.74 14.14 -0.85
C ASP A 100 -1.00 14.29 0.65
N ARG A 101 0.07 14.39 1.47
CA ARG A 101 -0.03 14.71 2.89
C ARG A 101 -0.52 16.14 3.09
N LEU A 102 0.05 17.11 2.38
CA LEU A 102 -0.37 18.52 2.46
C LEU A 102 -1.82 18.70 2.01
N LYS A 103 -2.26 18.03 0.94
CA LYS A 103 -3.66 18.05 0.50
C LYS A 103 -4.60 17.55 1.60
N ARG A 104 -4.29 16.41 2.22
CA ARG A 104 -5.10 15.87 3.34
C ARG A 104 -5.12 16.82 4.53
N ILE A 105 -3.98 17.39 4.90
CA ILE A 105 -3.93 18.39 5.98
C ILE A 105 -4.74 19.64 5.61
N ARG A 106 -4.75 20.04 4.34
CA ARG A 106 -5.55 21.18 3.87
C ARG A 106 -7.05 20.91 3.97
N ASP A 107 -7.49 19.72 3.59
CA ASP A 107 -8.91 19.35 3.56
C ASP A 107 -9.44 19.02 4.95
N GLU A 108 -8.68 18.27 5.74
CA GLU A 108 -9.09 17.78 7.07
C GLU A 108 -8.64 18.72 8.22
N GLY A 109 -7.61 19.54 7.99
CA GLY A 109 -7.02 20.42 8.99
C GLY A 109 -6.00 19.74 9.91
N TRP A 110 -5.78 18.43 9.80
CA TRP A 110 -4.85 17.66 10.63
C TRP A 110 -4.26 16.47 9.87
N ASP A 111 -3.14 15.92 10.35
CA ASP A 111 -2.46 14.79 9.73
C ASP A 111 -2.73 13.49 10.48
N ARG A 112 -3.60 12.66 9.89
CA ARG A 112 -3.98 11.33 10.40
C ARG A 112 -2.85 10.33 10.51
N PHE A 113 -1.74 10.55 9.80
CA PHE A 113 -0.63 9.59 9.71
C PHE A 113 0.60 10.04 10.50
N ALA A 114 0.62 11.29 10.96
CA ALA A 114 1.60 11.74 11.92
C ALA A 114 1.12 11.46 13.35
N PRO A 115 2.05 11.27 14.30
CA PRO A 115 1.69 11.14 15.69
C PRO A 115 0.90 12.35 16.16
N VAL A 116 -0.05 12.10 17.08
CA VAL A 116 -0.84 13.16 17.71
C VAL A 116 0.07 13.96 18.63
N THR A 117 0.23 15.24 18.34
CA THR A 117 1.01 16.20 19.12
C THR A 117 0.16 17.43 19.42
N ASP A 118 0.67 18.37 20.22
CA ASP A 118 -0.06 19.61 20.55
C ASP A 118 -0.48 20.42 19.31
N THR A 119 0.30 20.33 18.23
CA THR A 119 0.10 21.00 16.95
C THR A 119 -0.58 20.14 15.88
N ASN A 120 -0.68 18.82 16.08
CA ASN A 120 -1.34 17.89 15.17
C ASN A 120 -2.29 16.99 15.96
N LYS A 121 -3.53 17.42 16.15
CA LYS A 121 -4.55 16.66 16.86
C LYS A 121 -5.87 16.71 16.11
N PRO A 122 -6.63 15.60 16.06
CA PRO A 122 -7.94 15.62 15.44
C PRO A 122 -8.84 16.60 16.18
N PRO A 123 -9.81 17.22 15.48
CA PRO A 123 -10.68 18.24 16.05
C PRO A 123 -11.58 17.70 17.18
N ASP A 124 -11.87 16.40 17.18
CA ASP A 124 -12.73 15.73 18.17
C ASP A 124 -11.98 15.32 19.46
N LEU A 125 -10.66 15.54 19.52
CA LEU A 125 -9.90 15.26 20.73
C LEU A 125 -10.20 16.33 21.79
N VAL A 126 -11.15 16.00 22.66
CA VAL A 126 -11.46 16.76 23.87
C VAL A 126 -10.16 16.92 24.70
N PRO A 127 -9.75 18.17 25.05
CA PRO A 127 -8.55 18.41 25.84
C PRO A 127 -8.51 17.59 27.14
N ALA A 128 -7.32 17.24 27.61
CA ALA A 128 -7.16 16.46 28.85
C ALA A 128 -7.81 17.13 30.08
N ASP A 129 -7.92 18.46 30.08
CA ASP A 129 -8.54 19.24 31.15
C ASP A 129 -10.06 19.39 31.07
N HIS A 130 -10.70 18.87 30.02
CA HIS A 130 -12.14 19.04 29.85
C HIS A 130 -12.93 18.30 30.94
N PRO A 131 -13.97 18.93 31.52
CA PRO A 131 -14.74 18.36 32.63
C PRO A 131 -15.32 16.98 32.31
N SER A 132 -15.71 16.70 31.06
CA SER A 132 -16.25 15.40 30.65
C SER A 132 -15.29 14.20 30.79
N ARG A 133 -13.97 14.44 30.91
CA ARG A 133 -12.99 13.37 31.17
C ARG A 133 -12.73 13.15 32.66
N LYS A 134 -13.01 14.13 33.51
CA LYS A 134 -12.78 14.07 34.96
C LYS A 134 -13.85 13.24 35.69
N GLU A 135 -15.04 13.10 35.12
CA GLU A 135 -16.13 12.30 35.68
C GLU A 135 -16.00 10.78 35.43
N ALA A 136 -15.05 10.36 34.59
CA ALA A 136 -14.82 8.94 34.25
C ALA A 136 -13.71 8.26 35.07
N ALA A 137 -13.22 8.92 36.14
CA ALA A 137 -12.17 8.43 37.02
C ALA A 137 -12.70 8.13 38.44
#